data_AF-A0A3A5HN78-F1
#
_entry.id   AF-A0A3A5HN78-F1
#
_cell.length_a   1.000
_cell.length_b   1.000
_cell.length_c   1.000
_cell.angle_alpha   90.00
_cell.angle_beta   90.00
_cell.angle_gamma   90.00
#
_symmetry.space_group_name_H-M   'P 1'
#
loop_
_entity.id
_entity.type
_entity.pdbx_description
1 polymer ?
#
loop_
_entity_poly.entity_id
_entity_poly.type
_entity_poly.pdbx_seq_one_letter_code
_entity_poly.pdbx_strand_id
1 'polypeptide(L)'
;MFLKIRRDTLIILLLAFMLIVSGRLMTYMAFASSTEEADGVPISGIIIKGNDIVPLETIRSNMAGAGFRTGSYIKGDVLVTSRRELPLNEAISMAEEFVTLSTIPGTRVTPIVAADVKVDVKTGIVTVNVIEDFSTVDVRGIRP
;
A
#
# COMPACT_ATOMS: atom_id res chain seq x y z
N MET A 1 29.12 -24.65 -50.59
CA MET A 1 28.31 -25.89 -50.56
C MET A 1 26.84 -25.47 -50.53
N PHE A 2 26.19 -25.43 -51.68
CA PHE A 2 24.77 -25.06 -51.76
C PHE A 2 23.93 -26.30 -51.42
N LEU A 3 23.19 -26.23 -50.33
CA LEU A 3 22.19 -27.22 -49.94
C LEU A 3 21.12 -27.29 -51.04
N LYS A 4 21.15 -28.35 -51.86
CA LYS A 4 20.13 -28.63 -52.88
C LYS A 4 18.91 -29.23 -52.18
N ILE A 5 18.07 -28.37 -51.61
CA ILE A 5 16.84 -28.76 -50.90
C ILE A 5 15.67 -28.71 -51.89
N ARG A 6 14.79 -29.71 -51.87
CA ARG A 6 13.57 -29.73 -52.69
C ARG A 6 12.59 -28.67 -52.19
N ARG A 7 11.88 -28.02 -53.12
CA ARG A 7 10.97 -26.89 -52.82
C ARG A 7 9.92 -27.25 -51.76
N ASP A 8 9.40 -28.47 -51.81
CA ASP A 8 8.39 -28.95 -50.85
C ASP A 8 8.96 -29.09 -49.43
N THR A 9 10.22 -29.56 -49.32
CA THR A 9 10.92 -29.64 -48.04
C THR A 9 11.21 -28.26 -47.45
N LEU A 10 11.50 -27.27 -48.31
CA LEU A 10 11.73 -25.88 -47.91
C LEU A 10 10.43 -25.22 -47.40
N ILE A 11 9.30 -25.49 -48.06
CA ILE A 11 7.97 -25.00 -47.64
C ILE A 11 7.61 -25.54 -46.26
N ILE A 12 7.80 -26.83 -46.02
CA ILE A 12 7.52 -27.45 -44.71
C ILE A 12 8.37 -26.83 -43.60
N LEU A 13 9.66 -26.60 -43.87
CA LEU A 13 10.60 -26.06 -42.89
C LEU A 13 10.29 -24.59 -42.55
N LEU A 14 9.89 -23.80 -43.54
CA LEU A 14 9.46 -22.41 -43.35
C LEU A 14 8.16 -22.33 -42.55
N LEU A 15 7.21 -23.23 -42.82
CA LEU A 15 5.93 -23.28 -42.12
C LEU A 15 6.11 -23.69 -40.65
N ALA A 16 6.98 -24.66 -40.38
CA ALA A 16 7.38 -25.04 -39.02
C ALA A 16 8.05 -23.88 -38.27
N PHE A 17 8.95 -23.15 -38.92
CA PHE A 17 9.59 -21.97 -38.34
C PHE A 17 8.56 -20.89 -37.97
N MET A 18 7.60 -20.62 -38.87
CA MET A 18 6.55 -19.61 -38.64
C MET A 18 5.65 -19.98 -37.44
N LEU A 19 5.32 -21.26 -37.28
CA LEU A 19 4.54 -21.78 -36.14
C LEU A 19 5.29 -21.64 -34.80
N ILE A 20 6.61 -21.88 -34.78
CA ILE A 20 7.42 -21.73 -33.56
C ILE A 20 7.52 -20.26 -33.17
N VAL A 21 7.73 -19.38 -34.15
CA VAL A 21 7.81 -17.93 -33.91
C VAL A 21 6.49 -17.38 -33.42
N SER A 22 5.35 -17.76 -34.01
CA SER A 22 4.03 -17.27 -33.56
C SER A 22 3.70 -17.70 -32.14
N GLY A 23 4.02 -18.96 -31.76
CA GLY A 23 3.83 -19.44 -30.39
C GLY A 23 4.66 -18.64 -29.38
N ARG A 24 5.93 -18.39 -29.69
CA ARG A 24 6.83 -17.55 -28.87
C ARG A 24 6.33 -16.11 -28.76
N LEU A 25 5.89 -15.53 -29.88
CA LEU A 25 5.39 -14.16 -29.94
C LEU A 25 4.10 -14.00 -29.14
N MET A 26 3.22 -15.00 -29.17
CA MET A 26 2.03 -15.05 -28.32
C MET A 26 2.37 -15.14 -26.84
N THR A 27 3.42 -15.90 -26.46
CA THR A 27 3.86 -15.96 -25.05
C THR A 27 4.45 -14.62 -24.59
N TYR A 28 5.23 -13.96 -25.45
CA TYR A 28 5.77 -12.62 -25.18
C TYR A 28 4.69 -11.55 -25.10
N MET A 29 3.72 -11.57 -26.02
CA MET A 29 2.56 -10.69 -25.98
C MET A 29 1.71 -10.96 -24.74
N ALA A 30 1.50 -12.22 -24.36
CA ALA A 30 0.80 -12.57 -23.14
C ALA A 30 1.53 -12.10 -21.88
N PHE A 31 2.87 -12.06 -21.88
CA PHE A 31 3.66 -11.52 -20.78
C PHE A 31 3.70 -9.98 -20.75
N ALA A 32 3.74 -9.33 -21.92
CA ALA A 32 3.69 -7.87 -22.02
C ALA A 32 2.26 -7.32 -21.82
N SER A 33 1.25 -8.11 -22.16
CA SER A 33 -0.17 -7.81 -21.99
C SER A 33 -0.75 -8.39 -20.69
N SER A 34 -0.03 -9.26 -19.98
CA SER A 34 -0.37 -9.56 -18.60
C SER A 34 -0.11 -8.28 -17.83
N THR A 35 -1.17 -7.52 -17.63
CA THR A 35 -1.27 -6.56 -16.55
C THR A 35 -0.89 -7.30 -15.27
N GLU A 36 0.37 -7.24 -14.85
CA GLU A 36 0.64 -7.00 -13.44
C GLU A 36 -0.33 -5.88 -13.06
N GLU A 37 -1.16 -6.07 -12.04
CA GLU A 37 -2.12 -5.07 -11.56
C GLU A 37 -1.40 -3.71 -11.43
N ALA A 38 -1.52 -2.88 -12.48
CA ALA A 38 -0.67 -1.71 -12.68
C ALA A 38 -1.16 -0.54 -11.82
N ASP A 39 -2.41 -0.60 -11.40
CA ASP A 39 -3.04 0.37 -10.52
C ASP A 39 -3.03 -0.22 -9.12
N GLY A 40 -1.98 0.07 -8.36
CA GLY A 40 -1.95 -0.26 -6.94
C GLY A 40 -3.21 0.25 -6.24
N VAL A 41 -3.68 -0.47 -5.23
CA VAL A 41 -4.97 -0.20 -4.58
C VAL A 41 -4.90 1.15 -3.87
N PRO A 42 -5.69 2.15 -4.28
CA PRO A 42 -5.63 3.47 -3.66
C PRO A 42 -6.13 3.37 -2.22
N ILE A 43 -5.59 4.21 -1.34
CA ILE A 43 -6.14 4.34 0.01
C ILE A 43 -7.53 4.97 -0.09
N SER A 44 -8.55 4.12 -0.02
CA SER A 44 -9.98 4.47 -0.13
C SER A 44 -10.48 5.27 1.08
N GLY A 45 -9.93 5.00 2.26
CA GLY A 45 -10.32 5.70 3.47
C GLY A 45 -9.71 5.13 4.74
N ILE A 46 -9.88 5.88 5.83
CA ILE A 46 -9.38 5.53 7.16
C ILE A 46 -10.56 5.48 8.11
N ILE A 47 -10.79 4.30 8.69
CA ILE A 47 -11.82 4.03 9.69
C ILE A 47 -11.12 4.02 11.03
N ILE A 48 -11.51 4.92 11.93
CA ILE A 48 -10.94 5.00 13.29
C ILE A 48 -12.00 4.50 14.26
N LYS A 49 -11.60 3.68 15.23
CA LYS A 49 -12.45 3.09 16.26
C LYS A 49 -11.79 3.19 17.62
N GLY A 50 -12.59 3.35 18.66
CA GLY A 50 -12.10 3.38 20.06
C GLY A 50 -11.57 4.73 20.52
N ASN A 51 -11.71 5.77 19.70
CA ASN A 51 -11.46 7.14 20.14
C ASN A 51 -12.67 7.67 20.95
N ASP A 52 -12.39 8.38 22.04
CA ASP A 52 -13.42 9.00 22.88
C ASP A 52 -13.23 10.51 22.91
N ILE A 53 -12.03 10.96 23.34
CA ILE A 53 -11.72 12.39 23.50
C ILE A 53 -10.81 12.89 22.38
N VAL A 54 -9.88 12.07 21.89
CA VAL A 54 -9.00 12.52 20.81
C VAL A 54 -9.83 12.65 19.53
N PRO A 55 -9.86 13.84 18.91
CA PRO A 55 -10.67 14.02 17.72
C PRO A 55 -10.16 13.19 16.55
N LEU A 56 -11.11 12.67 15.77
CA LEU A 56 -10.86 11.87 14.59
C LEU A 56 -9.93 12.58 13.59
N GLU A 57 -10.02 13.91 13.46
CA GLU A 57 -9.15 14.67 12.57
C GLU A 57 -7.67 14.63 13.00
N THR A 58 -7.38 14.59 14.29
CA THR A 58 -5.99 14.57 14.79
C THR A 58 -5.36 13.22 14.47
N ILE A 59 -6.07 12.14 14.78
CA ILE A 59 -5.65 10.76 14.46
C ILE A 59 -5.47 10.62 12.94
N ARG A 60 -6.42 11.13 12.14
CA ARG A 60 -6.33 11.10 10.67
C ARG A 60 -5.13 11.87 10.13
N SER A 61 -4.80 13.02 10.73
CA SER A 61 -3.62 13.81 10.37
C SER A 61 -2.33 13.04 10.63
N ASN A 62 -2.24 12.35 11.77
CA ASN A 62 -1.08 11.53 12.11
C ASN A 62 -0.94 10.31 11.20
N MET A 63 -2.05 9.64 10.86
CA MET A 63 -2.09 8.58 9.85
C MET A 63 -1.61 9.09 8.47
N ALA A 64 -2.01 10.30 8.08
CA ALA A 64 -1.55 10.92 6.85
C ALA A 64 -0.05 11.27 6.89
N GLY A 65 0.50 11.57 8.07
CA GLY A 65 1.94 11.73 8.31
C GLY A 65 2.72 10.44 8.10
N ALA A 66 2.14 9.28 8.47
CA ALA A 66 2.76 7.98 8.22
C ALA A 66 2.76 7.62 6.72
N GLY A 67 1.76 8.09 5.98
CA GLY A 67 1.64 7.92 4.53
C GLY A 67 0.28 7.40 4.09
N PHE A 68 -0.59 7.01 5.03
CA PHE A 68 -1.96 6.59 4.74
C PHE A 68 -2.83 7.82 4.51
N ARG A 69 -2.90 8.27 3.25
CA ARG A 69 -3.70 9.43 2.84
C ARG A 69 -4.16 9.30 1.40
N THR A 70 -5.16 10.10 1.04
CA THR A 70 -5.63 10.25 -0.34
C THR A 70 -4.46 10.56 -1.27
N GLY A 71 -4.38 9.83 -2.38
CA GLY A 71 -3.28 9.92 -3.34
C GLY A 71 -2.10 8.98 -3.06
N SER A 72 -2.14 8.23 -1.97
CA SER A 72 -1.23 7.10 -1.74
C SER A 72 -1.91 5.81 -2.17
N TYR A 73 -1.12 4.82 -2.58
CA TYR A 73 -1.63 3.54 -3.04
C TYR A 73 -0.73 2.39 -2.58
N ILE A 74 -1.30 1.21 -2.48
CA ILE A 74 -0.61 -0.01 -2.07
C ILE A 74 -0.31 -0.83 -3.32
N LYS A 75 0.98 -1.08 -3.55
CA LYS A 75 1.45 -1.92 -4.65
C LYS A 75 2.06 -3.19 -4.04
N GLY A 76 1.26 -4.26 -3.97
CA GLY A 76 1.67 -5.48 -3.29
C GLY A 76 1.88 -5.23 -1.79
N ASP A 77 3.14 -5.34 -1.34
CA ASP A 77 3.54 -5.14 0.07
C ASP A 77 4.26 -3.80 0.30
N VAL A 78 4.08 -2.85 -0.61
CA VAL A 78 4.71 -1.53 -0.57
C VAL A 78 3.64 -0.44 -0.56
N LEU A 79 3.72 0.47 0.41
CA LEU A 79 2.99 1.72 0.41
C LEU A 79 3.75 2.75 -0.40
N VAL A 80 3.15 3.18 -1.51
CA VAL A 80 3.69 4.23 -2.36
C VAL A 80 2.99 5.55 -2.02
N THR A 81 3.79 6.54 -1.63
CA THR A 81 3.34 7.90 -1.35
C THR A 81 4.00 8.87 -2.32
N SER A 82 3.53 10.12 -2.36
CA SER A 82 4.13 11.17 -3.20
C SER A 82 5.57 11.55 -2.84
N ARG A 83 6.12 11.08 -1.71
CA ARG A 83 7.47 11.46 -1.23
C ARG A 83 8.42 10.27 -1.07
N ARG A 84 7.89 9.07 -0.85
CA ARG A 84 8.65 7.87 -0.52
C ARG A 84 7.85 6.60 -0.78
N GLU A 85 8.59 5.52 -1.01
CA GLU A 85 8.08 4.15 -1.03
C GLU A 85 8.55 3.44 0.23
N LEU A 86 7.64 2.76 0.91
CA LEU A 86 7.89 2.10 2.19
C LEU A 86 7.31 0.70 2.17
N PRO A 87 7.97 -0.30 2.76
CA PRO A 87 7.33 -1.56 3.09
C PRO A 87 6.06 -1.34 3.91
N LEU A 88 4.99 -2.08 3.62
CA LEU A 88 3.69 -1.88 4.25
C LEU A 88 3.74 -2.15 5.76
N ASN A 89 4.50 -3.16 6.19
CA ASN A 89 4.74 -3.48 7.59
C ASN A 89 5.40 -2.32 8.37
N GLU A 90 6.40 -1.67 7.77
CA GLU A 90 7.09 -0.51 8.34
C GLU A 90 6.14 0.68 8.39
N ALA A 91 5.38 0.92 7.32
CA ALA A 91 4.38 1.98 7.28
C ALA A 91 3.29 1.80 8.35
N ILE A 92 2.84 0.57 8.60
CA ILE A 92 1.88 0.23 9.66
C ILE A 92 2.47 0.53 11.03
N SER A 93 3.70 0.06 11.32
CA SER A 93 4.34 0.31 12.60
C SER A 93 4.57 1.80 12.87
N MET A 94 5.01 2.55 11.85
CA MET A 94 5.12 4.01 11.93
C MET A 94 3.77 4.69 12.17
N ALA A 95 2.71 4.19 11.55
CA ALA A 95 1.37 4.72 11.73
C ALA A 95 0.86 4.49 13.16
N GLU A 96 1.09 3.31 13.73
CA GLU A 96 0.76 3.02 15.13
C GLU A 96 1.48 3.99 16.07
N GLU A 97 2.79 4.19 15.88
CA GLU A 97 3.56 5.16 16.66
C GLU A 97 2.99 6.58 16.53
N PHE A 98 2.75 7.06 15.31
CA PHE A 98 2.20 8.40 15.09
C PHE A 98 0.80 8.57 15.68
N VAL A 99 -0.02 7.52 15.68
CA VAL A 99 -1.34 7.56 16.31
C VAL A 99 -1.21 7.67 17.83
N THR A 100 -0.28 6.95 18.47
CA THR A 100 -0.05 7.09 19.93
C THR A 100 0.40 8.50 20.33
N LEU A 101 1.06 9.22 19.43
CA LEU A 101 1.47 10.62 19.62
C LEU A 101 0.35 11.65 19.36
N SER A 102 -0.88 11.21 19.10
CA SER A 102 -2.01 12.13 18.88
C SER A 102 -2.37 12.86 20.18
N THR A 103 -2.46 14.17 20.09
CA THR A 103 -2.78 15.04 21.23
C THR A 103 -4.22 15.52 21.19
N ILE A 104 -4.78 15.83 22.37
CA ILE A 104 -6.03 16.59 22.43
C ILE A 104 -5.75 18.03 21.98
N PRO A 105 -6.51 18.60 21.02
CA PRO A 105 -6.29 19.96 20.54
C PRO A 105 -6.26 21.00 21.67
N GLY A 106 -5.32 21.94 21.59
CA GLY A 106 -5.11 22.96 22.62
C GLY A 106 -4.36 22.46 23.86
N THR A 107 -3.93 21.20 23.90
CA THR A 107 -3.15 20.62 25.00
C THR A 107 -1.89 19.93 24.49
N ARG A 108 -1.05 19.45 25.42
CA ARG A 108 0.10 18.57 25.14
C ARG A 108 -0.14 17.13 25.58
N VAL A 109 -1.39 16.79 25.89
CA VAL A 109 -1.78 15.49 26.44
C VAL A 109 -1.94 14.50 25.30
N THR A 110 -1.23 13.36 25.40
CA THR A 110 -1.32 12.20 24.50
C THR A 110 -1.99 11.03 25.25
N PRO A 111 -3.33 10.88 25.17
CA PRO A 111 -4.05 9.88 25.96
C PRO A 111 -4.11 8.50 25.28
N ILE A 112 -3.60 8.36 24.06
CA ILE A 112 -3.60 7.08 23.35
C ILE A 112 -2.43 6.23 23.83
N VAL A 113 -2.72 5.12 24.51
CA VAL A 113 -1.70 4.21 25.04
C VAL A 113 -1.32 3.13 24.04
N ALA A 114 -2.27 2.71 23.20
CA ALA A 114 -2.02 1.71 22.18
C ALA A 114 -2.86 2.00 20.93
N ALA A 115 -2.30 1.65 19.77
CA ALA A 115 -2.97 1.68 18.49
C ALA A 115 -2.67 0.38 17.72
N ASP A 116 -3.66 -0.13 17.01
CA ASP A 116 -3.57 -1.29 16.11
C ASP A 116 -4.05 -0.84 14.73
N VAL A 117 -3.16 -0.88 13.74
CA VAL A 117 -3.44 -0.44 12.37
C VAL A 117 -3.51 -1.64 11.44
N LYS A 118 -4.68 -1.83 10.82
CA LYS A 118 -4.94 -2.92 9.86
C LYS A 118 -5.25 -2.35 8.50
N VAL A 119 -4.55 -2.85 7.49
CA VAL A 119 -4.71 -2.40 6.10
C VAL A 119 -5.31 -3.55 5.29
N ASP A 120 -6.47 -3.30 4.70
CA ASP A 120 -7.02 -4.20 3.70
C ASP A 120 -6.44 -3.86 2.32
N VAL A 121 -5.46 -4.66 1.90
CA VAL A 121 -4.77 -4.52 0.61
C VAL A 121 -5.68 -4.67 -0.60
N LYS A 122 -6.89 -5.25 -0.47
CA LYS A 122 -7.83 -5.40 -1.58
C LYS A 122 -8.73 -4.19 -1.75
N THR A 123 -9.17 -3.59 -0.65
CA THR A 123 -10.13 -2.48 -0.66
C THR A 123 -9.48 -1.11 -0.43
N GLY A 124 -8.24 -1.09 0.05
CA GLY A 124 -7.51 0.13 0.40
C GLY A 124 -8.06 0.81 1.65
N ILE A 125 -8.86 0.09 2.45
CA ILE A 125 -9.42 0.58 3.70
C ILE A 125 -8.42 0.34 4.82
N VAL A 126 -8.08 1.41 5.54
CA VAL A 126 -7.22 1.34 6.72
C VAL A 126 -8.10 1.43 7.97
N THR A 127 -8.07 0.41 8.81
CA THR A 127 -8.77 0.39 10.10
C THR A 127 -7.77 0.66 11.21
N VAL A 128 -8.03 1.70 12.01
CA VAL A 128 -7.22 2.08 13.16
C VAL A 128 -8.06 1.84 14.41
N ASN A 129 -7.63 0.90 15.24
CA ASN A 129 -8.21 0.70 16.57
C ASN A 129 -7.33 1.40 17.58
N VAL A 130 -7.94 2.23 18.41
CA VAL A 130 -7.24 3.06 19.39
C VAL A 130 -7.72 2.68 20.79
N ILE A 131 -6.79 2.65 21.73
CA ILE A 131 -7.08 2.51 23.15
C ILE A 131 -6.61 3.78 23.84
N GLU A 132 -7.58 4.56 24.33
CA GLU A 132 -7.34 5.75 25.14
C GLU A 132 -7.32 5.39 26.64
N ASP A 133 -6.33 5.89 27.37
CA ASP A 133 -6.26 5.82 28.83
C ASP A 133 -5.75 7.15 29.40
N PHE A 134 -6.49 7.67 30.38
CA PHE A 134 -6.23 8.95 31.02
C PHE A 134 -5.57 8.80 32.40
N SER A 135 -5.52 7.58 32.94
CA SER A 135 -4.94 7.31 34.25
C SER A 135 -3.43 7.58 34.30
N THR A 136 -2.77 7.57 33.14
CA THR A 136 -1.33 7.79 32.96
C THR A 136 -0.97 9.20 32.51
N VAL A 137 -1.94 10.11 32.36
CA VAL A 137 -1.70 11.46 31.83
C VAL A 137 -1.15 12.40 32.92
N ASP A 138 0.12 12.76 32.81
CA ASP A 138 0.77 13.77 33.66
C ASP A 138 0.44 15.20 33.18
N VAL A 139 -0.59 15.80 33.77
CA VAL A 139 -0.98 17.20 33.50
C VAL A 139 -0.05 18.15 34.27
N ARG A 140 1.14 18.41 33.73
CA ARG A 140 2.02 19.48 34.24
C ARG A 140 1.55 20.83 33.76
N GLY A 141 0.78 21.55 34.59
CA GLY A 141 0.35 22.91 34.24
C GLY A 141 -0.62 23.63 35.18
N ILE A 142 -1.20 22.95 36.18
CA ILE A 142 -2.03 23.65 37.18
C ILE A 142 -1.10 24.26 38.22
N ARG A 143 -0.66 25.51 38.00
CA ARG A 143 -0.20 26.35 39.11
C ARG A 143 -1.45 26.79 39.89
N PRO A 144 -1.47 26.65 41.24
CA PRO A 144 -2.53 27.19 42.07
C PRO A 144 -2.62 28.72 41.96
#